data_AF-A0A7C5UES2-F1
#
_entry.id   AF-A0A7C5UES2-F1
#
_cell.length_a   1.000
_cell.length_b   1.000
_cell.length_c   1.000
_cell.angle_alpha   90.00
_cell.angle_beta   90.00
_cell.angle_gamma   90.00
#
_symmetry.space_group_name_H-M   'P 1'
#
loop_
_entity.id
_entity.type
_entity.pdbx_description
1 polymer ?
#
loop_
_entity_poly.entity_id
_entity_poly.type
_entity_poly.pdbx_seq_one_letter_code
_entity_poly.pdbx_strand_id
1 'polypeptide(L)'
;MEPAAGMDIGEVKAKYGDRIAVIGNVDCSFVLTRGTVEEVEEAVKETIAKASPGGGHILASSNSIHPAVKPENYKAMVEAARKHGRYPIDPELVSRYRNRNYIAKHLKAA
;
A
#
# COMPACT_ATOMS: atom_id res chain seq x y z
N MET A 1 9.91 1.86 -0.63
CA MET A 1 9.44 3.21 -1.00
C MET A 1 8.73 3.81 0.19
N GLU A 2 8.90 5.09 0.50
CA GLU A 2 8.40 5.72 1.74
C GLU A 2 7.25 6.72 1.43
N PRO A 3 5.96 6.36 1.67
CA PRO A 3 4.83 7.24 1.41
C PRO A 3 4.91 8.55 2.19
N ALA A 4 5.43 8.52 3.42
CA ALA A 4 5.53 9.73 4.25
C ALA A 4 6.53 10.76 3.67
N ALA A 5 7.46 10.32 2.82
CA ALA A 5 8.39 11.17 2.09
C ALA A 5 7.83 11.63 0.73
N GLY A 6 6.55 11.40 0.45
CA GLY A 6 5.90 11.81 -0.80
C GLY A 6 6.17 10.89 -1.99
N MET A 7 6.69 9.68 -1.78
CA MET A 7 6.88 8.71 -2.87
C MET A 7 5.61 7.92 -3.17
N ASP A 8 5.09 8.01 -4.39
CA ASP A 8 3.94 7.23 -4.87
C ASP A 8 4.39 6.03 -5.74
N ILE A 9 3.98 4.81 -5.35
CA ILE A 9 4.30 3.57 -6.08
C ILE A 9 3.64 3.47 -7.45
N GLY A 10 2.47 4.08 -7.62
CA GLY A 10 1.77 4.18 -8.89
C GLY A 10 2.55 5.02 -9.90
N GLU A 11 3.22 6.11 -9.47
CA GLU A 11 4.08 6.91 -10.35
C GLU A 11 5.29 6.10 -10.85
N VAL A 12 5.91 5.31 -9.96
CA VAL A 12 7.02 4.42 -10.33
C VAL A 12 6.55 3.35 -11.31
N LYS A 13 5.41 2.69 -11.03
CA LYS A 13 4.84 1.68 -11.94
C LYS A 13 4.46 2.29 -13.30
N ALA A 14 3.89 3.49 -13.34
CA ALA A 14 3.57 4.18 -14.60
C ALA A 14 4.83 4.55 -15.40
N LYS A 15 5.89 5.00 -14.72
CA LYS A 15 7.14 5.41 -15.37
C LYS A 15 7.93 4.24 -15.95
N TYR A 16 7.99 3.12 -15.24
CA TYR A 16 8.84 2.00 -15.64
C TYR A 16 8.08 0.82 -16.27
N GLY A 17 6.77 0.72 -16.05
CA GLY A 17 5.90 -0.29 -16.63
C GLY A 17 6.33 -1.70 -16.23
N ASP A 18 6.58 -2.53 -17.24
CA ASP A 18 6.95 -3.94 -17.07
C ASP A 18 8.46 -4.20 -17.22
N ARG A 19 9.27 -3.12 -17.25
CA ARG A 19 10.75 -3.22 -17.30
C ARG A 19 11.36 -3.62 -15.96
N ILE A 20 10.64 -3.37 -14.86
CA ILE A 20 11.05 -3.69 -13.50
C ILE A 20 9.87 -4.22 -12.71
N ALA A 21 10.16 -5.01 -11.67
CA ALA A 21 9.21 -5.24 -10.59
C ALA A 21 9.31 -4.13 -9.55
N VAL A 22 8.19 -3.78 -8.92
CA VAL A 22 8.14 -2.85 -7.78
C VAL A 22 7.81 -3.60 -6.50
N ILE A 23 8.40 -3.17 -5.39
CA ILE A 23 8.14 -3.70 -4.05
C ILE A 23 7.76 -2.58 -3.08
N GLY A 24 6.70 -2.83 -2.30
CA GLY A 24 6.14 -1.86 -1.35
C GLY A 24 4.67 -1.54 -1.66
N ASN A 25 4.08 -0.50 -1.10
CA ASN A 25 4.43 0.01 0.21
C ASN A 25 3.18 0.39 1.01
N VAL A 26 3.00 -0.29 2.13
CA VAL A 26 2.15 0.16 3.24
C VAL A 26 3.02 0.86 4.27
N ASP A 27 2.69 2.11 4.61
CA ASP A 27 3.46 2.95 5.53
C ASP A 27 3.67 2.30 6.91
N CYS A 28 4.94 2.19 7.32
CA CYS A 28 5.31 1.73 8.64
C CYS A 28 5.48 2.84 9.68
N SER A 29 5.36 4.12 9.32
CA SER A 29 5.58 5.24 10.26
C SER A 29 4.32 5.61 11.04
N PHE A 30 3.16 5.61 10.39
CA PHE A 30 1.87 6.03 10.94
C PHE A 30 0.78 4.96 10.78
N VAL A 31 0.62 4.37 9.58
CA VAL A 31 -0.49 3.46 9.31
C VAL A 31 -0.35 2.16 10.10
N LEU A 32 0.79 1.47 9.97
CA LEU A 32 1.00 0.21 10.70
C LEU A 32 1.24 0.40 12.21
N THR A 33 1.64 1.60 12.67
CA THR A 33 1.99 1.87 14.07
C THR A 33 0.85 2.49 14.86
N ARG A 34 0.04 3.36 14.25
CA ARG A 34 -0.96 4.19 14.93
C ARG A 34 -2.36 4.01 14.37
N GLY A 35 -2.50 3.64 13.11
CA GLY A 35 -3.81 3.49 12.45
C GLY A 35 -4.67 2.35 12.99
N THR A 36 -5.91 2.30 12.53
CA THR A 36 -6.84 1.17 12.75
C THR A 36 -6.67 0.09 11.70
N VAL A 37 -7.19 -1.12 11.96
CA VAL A 37 -7.15 -2.24 10.99
C VAL A 37 -7.86 -1.89 9.68
N GLU A 38 -8.92 -1.09 9.74
CA GLU A 38 -9.63 -0.58 8.56
C GLU A 38 -8.75 0.38 7.76
N GLU A 39 -8.03 1.28 8.43
CA GLU A 39 -7.10 2.20 7.76
C GLU A 39 -5.96 1.45 7.07
N VAL A 40 -5.50 0.35 7.66
CA VAL A 40 -4.51 -0.55 7.05
C VAL A 40 -5.10 -1.23 5.81
N GLU A 41 -6.32 -1.76 5.88
CA GLU A 41 -6.97 -2.39 4.72
C GLU A 41 -7.16 -1.37 3.58
N GLU A 42 -7.55 -0.13 3.87
CA GLU A 42 -7.67 0.92 2.86
C GLU A 42 -6.32 1.27 2.22
N ALA A 43 -5.23 1.33 3.00
CA ALA A 43 -3.88 1.55 2.48
C ALA A 43 -3.41 0.39 1.57
N VAL A 44 -3.72 -0.85 1.93
CA VAL A 44 -3.44 -2.04 1.11
C VAL A 44 -4.22 -1.99 -0.20
N LYS A 45 -5.53 -1.71 -0.17
CA LYS A 45 -6.36 -1.60 -1.38
C LYS A 45 -5.83 -0.53 -2.32
N GLU A 46 -5.44 0.63 -1.79
CA GLU A 46 -4.83 1.69 -2.59
C GLU A 46 -3.51 1.27 -3.23
N THR A 47 -2.62 0.67 -2.45
CA THR A 47 -1.32 0.18 -2.93
C THR A 47 -1.51 -0.84 -4.06
N ILE A 48 -2.43 -1.79 -3.87
CA ILE A 48 -2.79 -2.78 -4.88
C ILE A 48 -3.36 -2.11 -6.12
N ALA A 49 -4.34 -1.20 -5.99
CA ALA A 49 -4.97 -0.52 -7.11
C ALA A 49 -3.97 0.25 -7.98
N LYS A 50 -2.93 0.84 -7.36
CA LYS A 50 -1.91 1.64 -8.03
C LYS A 50 -0.84 0.81 -8.74
N ALA A 51 -0.36 -0.26 -8.10
CA ALA A 51 0.84 -0.97 -8.55
C ALA A 51 0.59 -2.39 -9.06
N SER A 52 -0.48 -3.05 -8.63
CA SER A 52 -0.72 -4.46 -8.96
C SER A 52 -1.28 -4.71 -10.37
N PRO A 53 -2.15 -3.88 -10.99
CA PRO A 53 -2.69 -4.16 -12.32
C PRO A 53 -1.58 -4.45 -13.33
N GLY A 54 -1.72 -5.55 -14.09
CA GLY A 54 -0.72 -6.00 -15.06
C GLY A 54 0.43 -6.85 -14.47
N GLY A 55 0.54 -6.96 -13.14
CA GLY A 55 1.59 -7.77 -12.49
C GLY A 55 2.88 -6.99 -12.21
N GLY A 56 3.92 -7.71 -11.78
CA GLY A 56 5.23 -7.12 -11.48
C GLY A 56 5.25 -6.29 -10.19
N HIS A 57 4.38 -6.61 -9.23
CA HIS A 57 4.31 -5.93 -7.94
C HIS A 57 4.34 -6.95 -6.79
N ILE A 58 5.21 -6.69 -5.81
CA ILE A 58 5.27 -7.42 -4.55
C ILE A 58 4.83 -6.47 -3.43
N LEU A 59 3.66 -6.71 -2.86
CA LEU A 59 3.18 -5.91 -1.75
C LEU A 59 4.05 -6.14 -0.51
N ALA A 60 4.57 -5.06 0.06
CA ALA A 60 5.38 -5.06 1.26
C ALA A 60 5.13 -3.78 2.08
N SER A 61 5.71 -3.70 3.28
CA SER A 61 5.75 -2.47 4.07
C SER A 61 6.70 -1.44 3.43
N SER A 62 6.61 -0.17 3.82
CA SER A 62 7.50 0.88 3.31
C SER A 62 8.97 0.68 3.73
N ASN A 63 9.18 0.04 4.88
CA ASN A 63 10.47 -0.35 5.45
C ASN A 63 10.34 -1.67 6.25
N SER A 64 11.39 -2.10 6.95
CA SER A 64 11.35 -3.24 7.88
C SER A 64 10.29 -3.08 8.97
N ILE A 65 9.62 -4.17 9.32
CA ILE A 65 8.69 -4.20 10.45
C ILE A 65 9.48 -4.02 11.74
N HIS A 66 9.23 -2.93 12.45
CA HIS A 66 9.93 -2.54 13.67
C HIS A 66 9.02 -2.61 14.91
N PRO A 67 9.54 -2.54 16.14
CA PRO A 67 8.78 -2.82 17.37
C PRO A 67 7.56 -1.92 17.65
N ALA A 68 7.44 -0.77 16.98
CA ALA A 68 6.27 0.11 17.13
C ALA A 68 5.11 -0.27 16.19
N VAL A 69 5.32 -1.19 15.24
CA VAL A 69 4.23 -1.74 14.42
C VAL A 69 3.33 -2.59 15.31
N LYS A 70 2.03 -2.30 15.26
CA LYS A 70 1.01 -3.08 15.97
C LYS A 70 0.84 -4.45 15.30
N PRO A 71 0.94 -5.57 16.04
CA PRO A 71 0.77 -6.91 15.47
C PRO A 71 -0.56 -7.11 14.73
N GLU A 72 -1.65 -6.56 15.26
CA GLU A 72 -2.99 -6.57 14.67
C GLU A 72 -3.04 -5.84 13.32
N ASN A 73 -2.30 -4.74 13.18
CA ASN A 73 -2.21 -3.99 11.93
C ASN A 73 -1.37 -4.75 10.90
N TYR A 74 -0.25 -5.35 11.31
CA TYR A 74 0.52 -6.20 10.40
C TYR A 74 -0.28 -7.41 9.92
N LYS A 75 -1.04 -8.06 10.82
CA LYS A 75 -1.95 -9.14 10.46
C LYS A 75 -3.02 -8.67 9.47
N ALA A 76 -3.67 -7.54 9.74
CA ALA A 76 -4.66 -6.95 8.84
C ALA A 76 -4.08 -6.64 7.45
N MET A 77 -2.83 -6.15 7.38
CA MET A 77 -2.12 -5.93 6.12
C MET A 77 -1.98 -7.23 5.32
N VAL A 78 -1.54 -8.32 5.95
CA VAL A 78 -1.37 -9.63 5.30
C VAL A 78 -2.71 -10.21 4.84
N GLU A 79 -3.74 -10.12 5.67
CA GLU A 79 -5.09 -10.59 5.34
C GLU A 79 -5.71 -9.80 4.18
N ALA A 80 -5.60 -8.48 4.22
CA ALA A 80 -6.04 -7.60 3.13
C ALA A 80 -5.28 -7.88 1.83
N ALA A 81 -3.97 -8.12 1.89
CA ALA A 81 -3.17 -8.44 0.72
C ALA A 81 -3.61 -9.76 0.07
N ARG A 82 -3.92 -10.78 0.88
CA ARG A 82 -4.45 -12.07 0.39
C ARG A 82 -5.85 -11.93 -0.20
N LYS A 83 -6.69 -11.09 0.41
CA LYS A 83 -8.08 -10.86 0.00
C LYS A 83 -8.19 -10.10 -1.33
N HIS A 84 -7.39 -9.04 -1.49
CA HIS A 84 -7.51 -8.09 -2.61
C HIS A 84 -6.41 -8.21 -3.67
N GLY A 85 -5.33 -8.93 -3.37
CA GLY A 85 -4.14 -9.03 -4.23
C GLY A 85 -4.14 -10.20 -5.21
N ARG A 86 -5.25 -10.95 -5.32
CA ARG A 86 -5.34 -12.07 -6.27
C ARG A 86 -5.60 -11.56 -7.68
N TYR A 87 -4.84 -12.09 -8.64
CA TYR A 87 -4.98 -11.76 -10.05
C TYR A 87 -6.12 -12.55 -10.73
N PRO A 88 -6.82 -11.95 -11.71
CA PRO A 88 -6.73 -10.54 -12.11
C PRO A 88 -7.26 -9.61 -11.01
N ILE A 89 -6.63 -8.43 -10.87
CA ILE A 89 -7.06 -7.45 -9.88
C ILE A 89 -8.45 -6.92 -10.26
N ASP A 90 -9.33 -6.85 -9.27
CA ASP A 90 -10.71 -6.37 -9.43
C ASP A 90 -10.74 -4.95 -10.06
N PRO A 91 -11.35 -4.77 -11.25
CA PRO A 91 -11.47 -3.47 -11.90
C PRO A 91 -12.21 -2.42 -11.07
N GLU A 92 -13.18 -2.81 -10.24
CA GLU A 92 -13.92 -1.88 -9.38
C GLU A 92 -13.00 -1.32 -8.29
N LEU A 93 -12.19 -2.18 -7.67
CA LEU A 93 -11.14 -1.78 -6.72
C LEU A 93 -10.16 -0.82 -7.38
N VAL A 94 -9.68 -1.12 -8.59
CA VAL A 94 -8.75 -0.23 -9.31
C VAL A 94 -9.37 1.14 -9.55
N SER A 95 -10.60 1.17 -10.08
CA SER A 95 -11.32 2.42 -10.36
C SER A 95 -11.48 3.30 -9.10
N ARG A 96 -11.86 2.69 -7.98
CA ARG A 96 -12.18 3.40 -6.74
C ARG A 96 -10.95 3.91 -5.99
N TYR A 97 -9.81 3.22 -6.10
CA TYR A 97 -8.64 3.48 -5.24
C TYR A 97 -7.41 4.03 -5.96
N ARG A 98 -7.27 3.88 -7.28
CA ARG A 98 -6.02 4.27 -7.99
C ARG A 98 -5.59 5.72 -7.80
N ASN A 99 -6.54 6.63 -7.55
CA ASN A 99 -6.29 8.07 -7.40
C ASN A 99 -6.37 8.55 -5.93
N ARG A 100 -6.50 7.62 -4.97
CA ARG A 100 -6.50 7.97 -3.55
C ARG A 100 -5.09 8.30 -3.06
N ASN A 101 -5.01 8.83 -1.84
CA ASN A 101 -3.77 9.10 -1.14
C ASN A 101 -3.99 8.90 0.37
N TYR A 102 -3.90 7.64 0.82
CA TYR A 102 -4.17 7.28 2.21
C TYR A 102 -3.26 7.98 3.21
N ILE A 103 -2.01 8.30 2.81
CA ILE A 103 -1.01 8.86 3.73
C ILE A 103 -1.24 10.35 4.00
N ALA A 104 -1.95 11.06 3.10
CA ALA A 104 -2.21 12.50 3.23
C ALA A 104 -2.87 12.91 4.55
N LYS A 105 -3.69 12.03 5.15
CA LYS A 105 -4.33 12.32 6.46
C LYS A 105 -3.34 12.32 7.62
N HIS A 106 -2.22 11.60 7.50
CA HIS A 106 -1.21 11.49 8.56
C HIS A 106 -0.13 12.56 8.45
N LEU A 107 0.12 13.08 7.24
CA LEU A 107 1.10 14.15 7.01
C LEU A 107 0.68 15.52 7.58
N LYS A 108 -0.63 15.74 7.77
CA LYS A 108 -1.14 16.98 8.39
C LYS A 108 -1.10 16.97 9.92
N ALA A 109 -0.79 15.82 10.52
CA ALA A 109 -0.76 15.59 11.96
C ALA A 109 0.67 15.42 12.51
N ALA A 110 1.69 15.68 11.69
CA ALA A 110 3.10 15.57 12.02
C ALA A 110 3.75 16.94 12.18
#